data_AF-A0A7Z9GWU1-F1
#
_entry.id   AF-A0A7Z9GWU1-F1
#
_cell.length_a   1.000
_cell.length_b   1.000
_cell.length_c   1.000
_cell.angle_alpha   90.00
_cell.angle_beta   90.00
_cell.angle_gamma   90.00
#
_symmetry.space_group_name_H-M   'P 1'
#
loop_
_entity.id
_entity.type
_entity.pdbx_description
1 polymer ?
#
loop_
_entity_poly.entity_id
_entity_poly.type
_entity_poly.pdbx_seq_one_letter_code
_entity_poly.pdbx_strand_id
1 'polypeptide(L)'
;MVKKQAAKKTTKKKVVEKKAPKKKTRRKKKTAEDVRLKATWGVFSQTLKQVASFEYHQKKQALDKCAALSKSGKPPHFVRVVKEPIEEPLEEEG
;
A
#
# COMPACT_ATOMS: atom_id res chain seq x y z
N MET A 1 -17.36 56.20 -3.54
CA MET A 1 -18.19 56.40 -4.77
C MET A 1 -17.23 56.87 -5.84
N VAL A 2 -16.99 56.16 -6.94
CA VAL A 2 -17.83 55.94 -8.14
C VAL A 2 -17.42 54.57 -8.74
N LYS A 3 -18.17 53.47 -8.61
CA LYS A 3 -19.31 52.94 -9.40
C LYS A 3 -19.04 52.72 -10.92
N LYS A 4 -19.14 51.43 -11.32
CA LYS A 4 -19.69 50.86 -12.59
C LYS A 4 -18.69 50.63 -13.75
N GLN A 5 -18.23 49.41 -14.04
CA GLN A 5 -18.83 48.21 -14.68
C GLN A 5 -18.98 48.23 -16.23
N ALA A 6 -18.79 47.03 -16.80
CA ALA A 6 -19.13 46.50 -18.14
C ALA A 6 -17.98 46.52 -19.19
N ALA A 7 -17.30 45.40 -19.52
CA ALA A 7 -17.72 44.14 -20.16
C ALA A 7 -17.82 44.20 -21.70
N LYS A 8 -16.97 43.41 -22.39
CA LYS A 8 -17.14 42.77 -23.73
C LYS A 8 -15.86 41.96 -24.02
N LYS A 9 -15.80 40.66 -23.68
CA LYS A 9 -16.16 39.46 -24.47
C LYS A 9 -15.48 39.35 -25.86
N THR A 10 -14.95 38.14 -26.11
CA THR A 10 -14.49 37.51 -27.37
C THR A 10 -13.07 37.90 -27.82
N THR A 11 -12.10 36.98 -27.88
CA THR A 11 -11.97 36.07 -29.04
C THR A 11 -11.15 34.81 -28.70
N LYS A 12 -11.66 33.70 -29.24
CA LYS A 12 -11.17 32.32 -29.22
C LYS A 12 -9.72 32.20 -29.72
N LYS A 13 -8.89 31.42 -29.03
CA LYS A 13 -7.92 30.51 -29.68
C LYS A 13 -7.70 29.28 -28.79
N LYS A 14 -8.61 28.32 -28.98
CA LYS A 14 -8.52 26.96 -28.45
C LYS A 14 -7.39 26.26 -29.21
N VAL A 15 -6.17 26.32 -28.69
CA VAL A 15 -5.05 25.50 -29.16
C VAL A 15 -5.37 24.07 -28.74
N VAL A 16 -5.86 23.29 -29.70
CA VAL A 16 -6.04 21.84 -29.59
C VAL A 16 -4.65 21.22 -29.60
N GLU A 17 -4.07 21.03 -28.42
CA GLU A 17 -2.88 20.21 -28.25
C GLU A 17 -3.30 18.74 -28.37
N LYS A 18 -3.05 18.13 -29.53
CA LYS A 18 -3.13 16.68 -29.73
C LYS A 18 -2.11 16.00 -28.80
N LYS A 19 -2.55 15.62 -27.60
CA LYS A 19 -1.79 14.71 -26.74
C LYS A 19 -1.74 13.35 -27.43
N ALA A 20 -0.52 12.94 -27.81
CA ALA A 20 -0.20 11.65 -28.40
C ALA A 20 -0.81 10.48 -27.59
N PRO A 21 -1.20 9.36 -28.22
CA PRO A 21 -1.73 8.21 -27.51
C PRO A 21 -0.66 7.67 -26.56
N LYS A 22 -0.93 7.74 -25.25
CA LYS A 22 -0.10 7.13 -24.22
C LYS A 22 0.01 5.64 -24.53
N LYS A 23 1.22 5.18 -24.89
CA LYS A 23 1.53 3.74 -25.04
C LYS A 23 1.13 3.06 -23.73
N LYS A 24 0.15 2.15 -23.79
CA LYS A 24 -0.21 1.31 -22.65
C LYS A 24 0.98 0.39 -22.40
N THR A 25 1.70 0.61 -21.31
CA THR A 25 2.72 -0.32 -20.83
C THR A 25 2.05 -1.68 -20.63
N ARG A 26 2.40 -2.63 -21.50
CA ARG A 26 2.00 -4.03 -21.37
C ARG A 26 2.69 -4.57 -20.13
N ARG A 27 1.93 -4.84 -19.06
CA ARG A 27 2.46 -5.52 -17.87
C ARG A 27 2.99 -6.88 -18.31
N LYS A 28 4.28 -7.13 -18.10
CA LYS A 28 4.88 -8.45 -18.32
C LYS A 28 4.16 -9.44 -17.41
N LYS A 29 3.61 -10.52 -17.97
CA LYS A 29 3.12 -11.66 -17.19
C LYS A 29 4.36 -12.32 -16.58
N LYS A 30 4.42 -12.34 -15.25
CA LYS A 30 5.53 -12.92 -14.51
C LYS A 30 5.33 -14.44 -14.48
N THR A 31 6.26 -15.16 -15.10
CA THR A 31 6.32 -16.62 -15.16
C THR A 31 6.37 -17.19 -13.74
N ALA A 32 5.63 -18.26 -13.50
CA ALA A 32 5.36 -18.87 -12.20
C ALA A 32 6.53 -19.75 -11.72
N GLU A 33 7.71 -19.15 -11.57
CA GLU A 33 8.86 -19.68 -10.80
C GLU A 33 9.27 -18.68 -9.70
N ASP A 34 8.34 -17.79 -9.33
CA ASP A 34 8.54 -16.75 -8.32
C ASP A 34 8.08 -17.35 -7.00
N VAL A 35 9.01 -17.59 -6.06
CA VAL A 35 8.70 -17.86 -4.64
C VAL A 35 7.57 -16.92 -4.23
N ARG A 36 6.37 -17.47 -4.03
CA ARG A 36 5.20 -16.65 -3.74
C ARG A 36 5.40 -16.06 -2.35
N LEU A 37 5.78 -14.79 -2.30
CA LEU A 37 5.90 -14.06 -1.05
C LEU A 37 4.50 -13.80 -0.49
N LYS A 38 4.24 -14.28 0.72
CA LYS A 38 3.02 -13.96 1.47
C LYS A 38 3.26 -12.70 2.29
N ALA A 39 2.40 -11.71 2.12
CA ALA A 39 2.41 -10.55 3.00
C ALA A 39 1.63 -10.89 4.27
N THR A 40 2.20 -10.63 5.44
CA THR A 40 1.53 -10.75 6.74
C THR A 40 1.68 -9.43 7.50
N TRP A 41 0.76 -9.12 8.40
CA TRP A 41 0.88 -7.99 9.32
C TRP A 41 1.52 -8.47 10.62
N GLY A 42 2.76 -8.05 10.87
CA GLY A 42 3.46 -8.30 12.13
C GLY A 42 3.24 -7.15 13.12
N VAL A 43 2.92 -7.47 14.38
CA VAL A 43 2.94 -6.54 15.50
C VAL A 43 4.30 -6.65 16.19
N PHE A 44 5.02 -5.55 16.27
CA PHE A 44 6.37 -5.46 16.81
C PHE A 44 6.42 -4.62 18.07
N SER A 45 7.33 -4.94 18.98
CA SER A 45 7.69 -4.09 20.10
C SER A 45 8.75 -3.06 19.70
N GLN A 46 9.05 -2.11 20.59
CA GLN A 46 10.14 -1.12 20.41
C GLN A 46 11.51 -1.76 20.10
N THR A 47 11.74 -3.00 20.53
CA THR A 47 12.99 -3.74 20.26
C THR A 47 12.94 -4.56 18.96
N LEU A 48 11.98 -4.28 18.07
CA LEU A 48 11.77 -4.97 16.78
C LEU A 48 11.50 -6.48 16.93
N LYS A 49 11.12 -6.96 18.11
CA LYS A 49 10.68 -8.34 18.31
C LYS A 49 9.24 -8.50 17.84
N GLN A 50 8.99 -9.51 17.01
CA GLN A 50 7.64 -9.86 16.55
C GLN A 50 6.87 -10.51 17.71
N VAL A 51 5.76 -9.88 18.11
CA VAL A 51 4.91 -10.33 19.22
C VAL A 51 3.72 -11.13 18.68
N ALA A 52 3.22 -10.78 17.49
CA ALA A 52 2.15 -11.50 16.81
C ALA A 52 2.23 -11.29 15.29
N SER A 53 1.79 -12.27 14.52
CA SER A 53 1.57 -12.16 13.07
C SER A 53 0.10 -12.40 12.74
N PHE A 54 -0.37 -11.67 11.73
CA PHE A 54 -1.74 -11.75 11.21
C PHE A 54 -1.69 -11.86 9.69
N GLU A 55 -2.71 -12.48 9.11
CA GLU A 55 -2.81 -12.59 7.65
C GLU A 55 -3.00 -11.22 6.99
N TYR A 56 -2.62 -11.05 5.72
CA TYR A 56 -2.74 -9.74 5.03
C TYR A 56 -4.14 -9.11 5.10
N HIS A 57 -5.20 -9.92 5.09
CA HIS A 57 -6.58 -9.42 5.17
C HIS A 57 -6.99 -9.00 6.60
N GLN A 58 -6.20 -9.36 7.62
CA GLN A 58 -6.48 -9.17 9.04
C GLN A 58 -5.83 -7.90 9.63
N LYS A 59 -5.65 -6.85 8.81
CA LYS A 59 -5.05 -5.59 9.25
C LYS A 59 -5.70 -5.02 10.51
N LYS A 60 -7.03 -5.08 10.60
CA LYS A 60 -7.79 -4.56 11.75
C LYS A 60 -7.44 -5.30 13.04
N GLN A 61 -7.23 -6.62 12.98
CA GLN A 61 -6.86 -7.43 14.14
C GLN A 61 -5.42 -7.10 14.60
N ALA A 62 -4.49 -6.90 13.67
CA ALA A 62 -3.14 -6.45 13.99
C ALA A 62 -3.12 -5.10 14.69
N LEU A 63 -3.94 -4.13 14.24
CA LEU A 63 -4.07 -2.81 14.87
C LEU A 63 -4.69 -2.88 16.27
N ASP A 64 -5.73 -3.70 16.45
CA ASP A 64 -6.38 -3.89 17.75
C ASP A 64 -5.40 -4.48 18.78
N LYS A 65 -4.65 -5.52 18.38
CA LYS A 65 -3.60 -6.10 19.23
C LYS A 65 -2.48 -5.12 19.53
N CYS A 66 -2.04 -4.33 18.54
CA CYS A 66 -1.07 -3.27 18.74
C CYS A 66 -1.53 -2.24 19.78
N ALA A 67 -2.80 -1.82 19.72
CA ALA A 67 -3.39 -0.90 20.68
C ALA A 67 -3.54 -1.52 22.08
N ALA A 68 -3.98 -2.78 22.16
CA ALA A 68 -4.12 -3.51 23.42
C ALA A 68 -2.76 -3.67 24.14
N LEU A 69 -1.71 -4.00 23.39
CA LEU A 69 -0.36 -4.15 23.95
C LEU A 69 0.25 -2.81 24.38
N SER A 70 -0.08 -1.72 23.69
CA SER A 70 0.40 -0.37 24.03
C SER A 70 -0.29 0.22 25.27
N LYS A 71 -1.50 -0.23 25.62
CA LYS A 71 -2.21 0.22 26.84
C LYS A 71 -1.58 -0.29 28.14
N SER A 72 -0.76 -1.34 28.10
CA SER A 72 -0.24 -2.04 29.29
C SER A 72 0.93 -1.32 30.01
N GLY A 73 1.16 -0.02 29.77
CA GLY A 73 2.34 0.68 30.28
C GLY A 73 3.67 0.19 29.70
N LYS A 74 3.59 -0.64 28.65
CA LYS A 74 4.74 -1.14 27.88
C LYS A 74 5.11 -0.10 26.82
N PRO A 75 6.37 -0.09 26.34
CA PRO A 75 6.76 0.76 25.23
C PRO A 75 5.83 0.55 24.01
N PRO A 76 5.63 1.60 23.19
CA PRO A 76 4.65 1.58 22.11
C PRO A 76 4.94 0.43 21.15
N HIS A 77 3.91 -0.36 20.85
CA HIS A 77 3.97 -1.37 19.81
C HIS A 77 3.62 -0.73 18.47
N PHE A 78 4.07 -1.31 17.38
CA PHE A 78 3.75 -0.85 16.03
C PHE A 78 3.49 -2.03 15.09
N VAL A 79 2.74 -1.77 14.03
CA VAL A 79 2.41 -2.78 13.01
C VAL A 79 3.27 -2.55 11.77
N ARG A 80 3.87 -3.62 11.23
CA ARG A 80 4.64 -3.60 9.98
C ARG A 80 4.20 -4.75 9.06
N VAL A 81 4.22 -4.53 7.75
CA VAL A 81 4.06 -5.62 6.78
C VAL A 81 5.35 -6.44 6.77
N VAL A 82 5.22 -7.74 6.97
CA VAL A 82 6.28 -8.73 6.79
C VAL A 82 6.01 -9.46 5.47
N LYS A 83 7.05 -9.72 4.69
CA LYS A 83 6.95 -10.50 3.46
C LYS A 83 7.67 -11.80 3.74
N GLU A 84 6.90 -12.84 4.07
CA GLU A 84 7.46 -14.17 4.33
C GLU A 84 7.47 -14.95 3.02
N PRO A 85 8.60 -15.58 2.65
CA PRO A 85 8.63 -16.52 1.55
C PRO A 85 7.77 -17.74 1.93
N ILE A 86 6.81 -18.10 1.09
CA ILE A 86 6.21 -19.43 1.16
C ILE A 86 7.23 -20.37 0.52
N GLU A 87 8.10 -20.98 1.34
CA GLU A 87 8.74 -22.23 0.94
C GLU A 87 7.64 -23.29 1.01
N GLU A 88 7.10 -23.67 -0.14
CA GLU A 88 6.48 -24.99 -0.27
C GLU A 88 7.61 -25.99 -0.04
N PRO A 89 7.62 -26.77 1.07
CA PRO A 89 8.59 -27.84 1.22
C PRO A 89 8.34 -28.80 0.07
N LEU A 90 9.31 -28.81 -0.84
CA LEU A 90 9.44 -29.76 -1.92
C LEU A 90 9.33 -31.15 -1.28
N GLU A 91 8.33 -31.92 -1.71
CA GLU A 91 8.12 -33.31 -1.35
C GLU A 91 9.45 -34.08 -1.57
N GLU A 92 10.18 -34.34 -0.50
CA GLU A 92 11.12 -35.46 -0.45
C GLU A 92 10.28 -36.71 -0.21
N GLU A 93 9.55 -37.13 -1.24
CA GLU A 93 9.08 -38.52 -1.38
C GLU A 93 10.32 -39.38 -1.62
N GLY A 94 10.69 -40.15 -0.59
CA GLY A 94 11.71 -41.20 -0.63
C GLY A 94 11.14 -42.52 -0.14
#